data_AF-A0A7Z9TSK2-F1
#
_entry.id   AF-A0A7Z9TSK2-F1
#
_cell.length_a   1.000
_cell.length_b   1.000
_cell.length_c   1.000
_cell.angle_alpha   90.00
_cell.angle_beta   90.00
_cell.angle_gamma   90.00
#
_symmetry.space_group_name_H-M   'P 1'
#
loop_
_entity.id
_entity.type
_entity.pdbx_description
1 polymer ?
#
loop_
_entity_poly.entity_id
_entity_poly.type
_entity_poly.pdbx_seq_one_letter_code
_entity_poly.pdbx_strand_id
1 'polypeptide(L)'
;MINSNPFTRISAGVLIVFLVLVFSTPVSAVRVKDVAALRGARDNELIGFGIVVGLDGTGDSQDSLLSRKPILNALERIGISLKSPDILGQSIAAVWLTATLPPFAKSGQRLDITVATIGDAVSLRGGILIMAPLRGPDRLVYALGQGPISGIPKGISRVDALPEEELANLPIGSRMVASVGQVFGGAIVEREIILNLNSRARLYMNLHSPDFTTAFRLAKLINQNLGFRSARAQDAGTVEVSVPDSYLGNTVELVSFIENLEITPDHTAKVVLDERSGTVVMGGSVRISPIAISQNGLNIQVKVPTPNTQGEQGALNEGEILDASVFMLKGGADLKEIVNGFNKIGASSRDLIEVLKAVKTAGALHAELVIR
;
A
#
# COMPACT_ATOMS: atom_id res chain seq x y z
N MET A 1 37.03 23.25 -56.90
CA MET A 1 35.57 23.06 -56.81
C MET A 1 35.31 21.59 -56.51
N ILE A 2 35.18 21.21 -55.24
CA ILE A 2 34.87 19.83 -54.84
C ILE A 2 33.35 19.72 -54.82
N ASN A 3 32.81 19.02 -55.81
CA ASN A 3 31.37 18.86 -56.02
C ASN A 3 30.86 17.81 -55.01
N SER A 4 30.37 18.25 -53.85
CA SER A 4 29.75 17.36 -52.87
C SER A 4 28.37 16.93 -53.38
N ASN A 5 28.23 15.67 -53.78
CA ASN A 5 26.98 15.10 -54.27
C ASN A 5 25.83 15.31 -53.26
N PRO A 6 24.66 15.81 -53.68
CA PRO A 6 23.52 16.05 -52.79
C PRO A 6 22.99 14.76 -52.14
N PHE A 7 23.16 13.61 -52.81
CA PHE A 7 22.72 12.30 -52.33
C PHE A 7 23.46 11.80 -51.07
N THR A 8 24.76 12.09 -50.91
CA THR A 8 25.54 11.69 -49.72
C THR A 8 25.18 12.51 -48.49
N ARG A 9 24.66 13.73 -48.65
CA ARG A 9 24.16 14.56 -47.54
C ARG A 9 22.81 14.07 -47.04
N ILE A 10 21.95 13.60 -47.94
CA ILE A 10 20.63 13.06 -47.60
C ILE A 10 20.77 11.71 -46.88
N SER A 11 21.64 10.82 -47.33
CA SER A 11 21.89 9.53 -46.66
C SER A 11 22.52 9.69 -45.28
N ALA A 12 23.44 10.64 -45.10
CA ALA A 12 23.98 10.98 -43.79
C ALA A 12 22.92 11.55 -42.84
N GLY A 13 22.01 12.38 -43.33
CA GLY A 13 20.89 12.91 -42.54
C GLY A 13 19.92 11.82 -42.06
N VAL A 14 19.59 10.87 -42.93
CA VAL A 14 18.72 9.72 -42.58
C VAL A 14 19.40 8.82 -41.54
N LEU A 15 20.70 8.57 -41.67
CA LEU A 15 21.46 7.77 -40.70
C LEU A 15 21.51 8.44 -39.31
N ILE A 16 21.66 9.77 -39.26
CA ILE A 16 21.67 10.53 -38.00
C ILE A 16 20.30 10.49 -37.33
N VAL A 17 19.21 10.67 -38.09
CA VAL A 17 17.84 10.58 -37.55
C VAL A 17 17.53 9.17 -37.03
N PHE A 18 17.98 8.13 -37.75
CA PHE A 18 17.85 6.74 -37.31
C PHE A 18 18.64 6.47 -36.04
N LEU A 19 19.86 7.01 -35.91
CA LEU A 19 20.68 6.88 -34.71
C LEU A 19 20.00 7.55 -33.49
N VAL A 20 19.40 8.73 -33.66
CA VAL A 20 18.68 9.44 -32.58
C VAL A 20 17.44 8.68 -32.12
N LEU A 21 16.71 8.03 -33.04
CA LEU A 21 15.54 7.20 -32.70
C LEU A 21 15.93 5.94 -31.90
N VAL A 22 17.09 5.34 -32.18
CA VAL A 22 17.56 4.13 -31.47
C VAL A 22 18.03 4.44 -30.04
N PHE A 23 18.47 5.68 -29.76
CA PHE A 23 18.91 6.09 -28.41
C PHE A 23 17.81 6.71 -27.53
N SER A 24 16.55 6.67 -27.96
CA SER A 24 15.44 7.17 -27.14
C SER A 24 15.12 6.16 -26.02
N THR A 25 15.73 6.33 -24.85
CA THR A 25 15.35 5.56 -23.66
C THR A 25 14.00 6.05 -23.13
N PRO A 26 13.08 5.16 -22.74
CA PRO A 26 11.82 5.57 -22.14
C PRO A 26 12.10 6.23 -20.79
N VAL A 27 11.89 7.54 -20.70
CA VAL A 27 11.78 8.25 -19.42
C VAL A 27 10.44 7.85 -18.81
N SER A 28 10.49 7.13 -17.69
CA SER A 28 9.31 6.83 -16.89
C SER A 28 8.97 8.06 -16.07
N ALA A 29 8.24 8.99 -16.67
CA ALA A 29 7.74 10.17 -15.99
C ALA A 29 6.45 9.80 -15.25
N VAL A 30 6.36 10.19 -13.98
CA VAL A 30 5.21 9.97 -13.11
C VAL A 30 4.66 11.34 -12.71
N ARG A 31 3.35 11.46 -12.53
CA ARG A 31 2.77 12.74 -12.10
C ARG A 31 3.14 13.04 -10.66
N VAL A 32 3.33 14.30 -10.33
CA VAL A 32 3.64 14.73 -8.96
C VAL A 32 2.58 14.24 -7.97
N LYS A 33 1.29 14.20 -8.36
CA LYS A 33 0.21 13.67 -7.51
C LYS A 33 0.40 12.21 -7.06
N ASP A 34 1.15 11.41 -7.82
CA ASP A 34 1.39 10.00 -7.48
C ASP A 34 2.60 9.86 -6.53
N VAL A 35 3.43 10.91 -6.43
CA VAL A 35 4.69 10.92 -5.65
C VAL A 35 4.57 11.78 -4.38
N ALA A 36 3.74 12.81 -4.39
CA ALA A 36 3.57 13.74 -3.29
C ALA A 36 2.13 14.23 -3.17
N ALA A 37 1.74 14.56 -1.94
CA ALA A 37 0.43 15.11 -1.61
C ALA A 37 0.55 16.44 -0.85
N LEU A 38 -0.48 17.27 -0.95
CA LEU A 38 -0.55 18.51 -0.20
C LEU A 38 -0.61 18.24 1.31
N ARG A 39 0.22 18.94 2.09
CA ARG A 39 0.22 18.83 3.55
C ARG A 39 -1.15 19.20 4.12
N GLY A 40 -1.73 18.26 4.86
CA GLY A 40 -3.06 18.40 5.46
C GLY A 40 -4.16 17.71 4.66
N ALA A 41 -3.90 17.33 3.40
CA ALA A 41 -4.75 16.44 2.63
C ALA A 41 -4.47 14.97 3.01
N ARG A 42 -4.90 14.57 4.21
CA ARG A 42 -4.76 13.20 4.69
C ARG A 42 -6.09 12.63 5.14
N ASP A 43 -6.20 11.31 5.04
CA ASP A 43 -7.28 10.56 5.65
C ASP A 43 -7.23 10.67 7.18
N ASN A 44 -8.41 10.60 7.80
CA ASN A 44 -8.56 10.63 9.25
C ASN A 44 -9.40 9.45 9.70
N GLU A 45 -8.83 8.62 10.58
CA GLU A 45 -9.55 7.50 11.16
C GLU A 45 -10.58 7.99 12.19
N LEU A 46 -11.79 7.47 12.04
CA LEU A 46 -12.88 7.67 12.99
C LEU A 46 -13.17 6.35 13.70
N ILE A 47 -13.45 6.45 14.99
CA ILE A 47 -13.84 5.32 15.83
C ILE A 47 -15.20 5.58 16.48
N GLY A 48 -15.98 4.54 16.68
CA GLY A 48 -17.26 4.62 17.34
C GLY A 48 -17.57 3.37 18.14
N PHE A 49 -18.50 3.53 19.08
CA PHE A 49 -19.13 2.41 19.75
C PHE A 49 -20.61 2.41 19.37
N GLY A 50 -21.12 1.26 18.95
CA GLY A 50 -22.49 1.11 18.50
C GLY A 50 -23.12 -0.18 19.00
N ILE A 51 -24.41 -0.32 18.70
CA ILE A 51 -25.19 -1.52 18.99
C ILE A 51 -25.82 -2.00 17.70
N VAL A 52 -25.65 -3.29 17.40
CA VAL A 52 -26.37 -3.98 16.32
C VAL A 52 -27.57 -4.72 16.92
N VAL A 53 -28.72 -4.61 16.28
CA VAL A 53 -29.98 -5.26 16.70
C VAL A 53 -30.59 -6.07 15.56
N GLY A 54 -31.57 -6.91 15.88
CA GLY A 54 -32.26 -7.76 14.89
C GLY A 54 -31.46 -9.01 14.54
N LEU A 55 -30.54 -9.43 15.40
CA LEU A 55 -29.78 -10.66 15.23
C LEU A 55 -30.65 -11.87 15.58
N ASP A 56 -30.52 -12.93 14.78
CA ASP A 56 -31.27 -14.18 14.92
C ASP A 56 -30.56 -15.12 15.92
N GLY A 57 -30.57 -14.73 17.20
CA GLY A 57 -29.97 -15.52 18.28
C GLY A 57 -28.44 -15.64 18.21
N THR A 58 -27.76 -14.75 17.50
CA THR A 58 -26.30 -14.75 17.28
C THR A 58 -25.57 -13.55 17.90
N GLY A 59 -26.29 -12.71 18.62
CA GLY A 59 -25.77 -11.57 19.37
C GLY A 59 -25.06 -11.96 20.67
N ASP A 60 -24.76 -10.97 21.49
CA ASP A 60 -24.07 -11.14 22.76
C ASP A 60 -24.92 -11.91 23.79
N SER A 61 -24.26 -12.60 24.71
CA SER A 61 -24.90 -13.35 25.80
C SER A 61 -25.64 -12.44 26.79
N GLN A 62 -26.48 -13.05 27.64
CA GLN A 62 -27.28 -12.30 28.60
C GLN A 62 -26.44 -11.61 29.70
N ASP A 63 -25.23 -12.11 29.93
CA ASP A 63 -24.31 -11.57 30.93
C ASP A 63 -23.43 -10.44 30.37
N SER A 64 -23.47 -10.18 29.05
CA SER A 64 -22.71 -9.12 28.42
C SER A 64 -23.26 -7.73 28.79
N LEU A 65 -22.56 -7.08 29.73
CA LEU A 65 -22.87 -5.70 30.13
C LEU A 65 -22.57 -4.67 29.02
N LEU A 66 -21.75 -5.03 28.03
CA LEU A 66 -21.34 -4.15 26.95
C LEU A 66 -22.50 -3.80 26.01
N SER A 67 -23.37 -4.77 25.69
CA SER A 67 -24.53 -4.54 24.81
C SER A 67 -25.74 -4.02 25.58
N ARG A 68 -25.96 -4.51 26.80
CA ARG A 68 -27.20 -4.26 27.56
C ARG A 68 -27.26 -2.88 28.20
N LYS A 69 -26.20 -2.45 28.90
CA LYS A 69 -26.20 -1.14 29.59
C LYS A 69 -26.49 0.04 28.64
N PRO A 70 -25.88 0.12 27.45
CA PRO A 70 -26.17 1.21 26.51
C PRO A 70 -27.65 1.27 26.09
N ILE A 71 -28.28 0.12 25.83
CA ILE A 71 -29.70 0.07 25.46
C ILE A 71 -30.58 0.43 26.63
N LEU A 72 -30.32 -0.10 27.82
CA LEU A 72 -31.09 0.26 29.03
C LEU A 72 -31.03 1.78 29.25
N ASN A 73 -29.85 2.37 29.20
CA ASN A 73 -29.68 3.82 29.34
C ASN A 73 -30.39 4.62 28.23
N ALA A 74 -30.45 4.08 27.01
CA ALA A 74 -31.15 4.72 25.89
C ALA A 74 -32.68 4.65 26.07
N LEU A 75 -33.20 3.49 26.52
CA LEU A 75 -34.63 3.28 26.79
C LEU A 75 -35.09 4.11 27.99
N GLU A 76 -34.30 4.20 29.05
CA GLU A 76 -34.58 5.05 30.22
C GLU A 76 -34.70 6.52 29.82
N ARG A 77 -33.86 7.01 28.89
CA ARG A 77 -33.91 8.39 28.39
C ARG A 77 -35.19 8.72 27.63
N ILE A 78 -35.88 7.73 27.08
CA ILE A 78 -37.17 7.90 26.39
C ILE A 78 -38.36 7.50 27.29
N GLY A 79 -38.13 7.31 28.60
CA GLY A 79 -39.16 7.04 29.59
C GLY A 79 -39.55 5.57 29.74
N ILE A 80 -38.78 4.65 29.16
CA ILE A 80 -39.01 3.21 29.26
C ILE A 80 -38.05 2.64 30.31
N SER A 81 -38.58 2.27 31.48
CA SER A 81 -37.80 1.65 32.55
C SER A 81 -37.76 0.14 32.37
N LEU A 82 -36.58 -0.41 32.08
CA LEU A 82 -36.31 -1.85 32.04
C LEU A 82 -35.14 -2.20 32.95
N LYS A 83 -35.09 -3.43 33.41
CA LYS A 83 -33.93 -4.03 34.05
C LYS A 83 -33.21 -4.95 33.06
N SER A 84 -31.93 -5.21 33.29
CA SER A 84 -31.14 -6.14 32.45
C SER A 84 -31.83 -7.48 32.19
N PRO A 85 -32.47 -8.16 33.17
CA PRO A 85 -33.14 -9.44 32.95
C PRO A 85 -34.33 -9.38 31.99
N ASP A 86 -34.91 -8.18 31.77
CA ASP A 86 -36.10 -8.02 30.93
C ASP A 86 -35.77 -8.13 29.43
N ILE A 87 -34.50 -7.97 29.05
CA ILE A 87 -34.02 -8.18 27.69
C ILE A 87 -33.63 -9.65 27.56
N LEU A 88 -34.46 -10.47 26.92
CA LEU A 88 -34.19 -11.90 26.74
C LEU A 88 -33.53 -12.18 25.37
N GLY A 89 -32.73 -13.25 25.32
CA GLY A 89 -32.12 -13.75 24.08
C GLY A 89 -30.83 -13.05 23.66
N GLN A 90 -30.36 -13.41 22.46
CA GLN A 90 -29.12 -12.97 21.83
C GLN A 90 -29.42 -12.23 20.52
N SER A 91 -30.29 -11.21 20.58
CA SER A 91 -30.69 -10.45 19.39
C SER A 91 -29.94 -9.14 19.20
N ILE A 92 -28.94 -8.89 20.06
CA ILE A 92 -28.25 -7.60 20.20
C ILE A 92 -26.76 -7.86 20.39
N ALA A 93 -25.91 -7.07 19.74
CA ALA A 93 -24.46 -7.14 19.92
C ALA A 93 -23.84 -5.76 20.12
N ALA A 94 -22.88 -5.65 21.04
CA ALA A 94 -22.01 -4.50 21.16
C ALA A 94 -20.95 -4.53 20.06
N VAL A 95 -20.77 -3.41 19.37
CA VAL A 95 -19.85 -3.33 18.23
C VAL A 95 -18.92 -2.12 18.32
N TRP A 96 -17.69 -2.35 17.88
CA TRP A 96 -16.74 -1.31 17.54
C TRP A 96 -16.92 -0.91 16.09
N LEU A 97 -16.87 0.39 15.84
CA LEU A 97 -17.02 0.99 14.51
C LEU A 97 -15.71 1.65 14.12
N THR A 98 -15.29 1.44 12.88
CA THR A 98 -14.21 2.20 12.25
C THR A 98 -14.67 2.73 10.90
N ALA A 99 -14.26 3.95 10.58
CA ALA A 99 -14.51 4.55 9.28
C ALA A 99 -13.37 5.50 8.94
N THR A 100 -13.03 5.60 7.66
CA THR A 100 -12.00 6.52 7.17
C THR A 100 -12.69 7.76 6.62
N LEU A 101 -12.40 8.93 7.20
CA LEU A 101 -12.85 10.22 6.72
C LEU A 101 -11.81 10.77 5.73
N PRO A 102 -12.11 10.84 4.42
CA PRO A 102 -11.17 11.34 3.44
C PRO A 102 -10.91 12.85 3.66
N PRO A 103 -9.75 13.36 3.21
CA PRO A 103 -9.50 14.79 3.26
C PRO A 103 -10.53 15.54 2.43
N PHE A 104 -10.88 16.74 2.89
CA PHE A 104 -11.87 17.61 2.24
C PHE A 104 -13.29 17.02 2.15
N ALA A 105 -13.58 15.95 2.90
CA ALA A 105 -14.93 15.43 3.03
C ALA A 105 -15.90 16.53 3.45
N LYS A 106 -17.06 16.54 2.79
CA LYS A 106 -18.10 17.56 2.96
C LYS A 106 -19.26 17.06 3.78
N SER A 107 -19.89 17.98 4.52
CA SER A 107 -21.11 17.65 5.26
C SER A 107 -22.15 17.04 4.31
N GLY A 108 -22.80 15.97 4.74
CA GLY A 108 -23.76 15.20 3.95
C GLY A 108 -23.14 14.11 3.05
N GLN A 109 -21.82 14.06 2.88
CA GLN A 109 -21.18 12.93 2.19
C GLN A 109 -21.34 11.64 3.00
N ARG A 110 -21.40 10.52 2.28
CA ARG A 110 -21.52 9.19 2.86
C ARG A 110 -20.17 8.49 2.97
N LEU A 111 -19.96 7.79 4.07
CA LEU A 111 -18.79 6.96 4.34
C LEU A 111 -19.22 5.52 4.60
N ASP A 112 -18.34 4.60 4.23
CA ASP A 112 -18.45 3.21 4.62
C ASP A 112 -17.96 3.03 6.06
N ILE A 113 -18.61 2.12 6.79
CA ILE A 113 -18.26 1.78 8.16
C ILE A 113 -17.92 0.30 8.23
N THR A 114 -16.79 -0.02 8.84
CA THR A 114 -16.50 -1.39 9.27
C THR A 114 -16.99 -1.58 10.70
N VAL A 115 -17.71 -2.67 10.92
CA VAL A 115 -18.37 -3.00 12.17
C VAL A 115 -17.81 -4.32 12.67
N ALA A 116 -17.26 -4.34 13.88
CA ALA A 116 -16.71 -5.54 14.50
C ALA A 116 -17.33 -5.76 15.87
N THR A 117 -17.66 -6.99 16.23
CA THR A 117 -18.11 -7.28 17.61
C THR A 117 -16.98 -6.99 18.60
N ILE A 118 -17.34 -6.43 19.76
CA ILE A 118 -16.46 -6.33 20.92
C ILE A 118 -16.87 -7.28 22.05
N GLY A 119 -18.11 -7.76 22.01
CA GLY A 119 -18.65 -8.77 22.90
C GLY A 119 -18.43 -10.20 22.42
N ASP A 120 -19.28 -11.09 22.90
CA ASP A 120 -19.26 -12.53 22.64
C ASP A 120 -20.21 -12.97 21.53
N ALA A 121 -20.84 -12.04 20.81
CA ALA A 121 -21.65 -12.33 19.63
C ALA A 121 -20.97 -13.28 18.63
N VAL A 122 -21.76 -14.24 18.16
CA VAL A 122 -21.37 -15.27 17.19
C VAL A 122 -21.38 -14.71 15.77
N SER A 123 -22.35 -13.85 15.43
CA SER A 123 -22.45 -13.21 14.13
C SER A 123 -23.21 -11.89 14.16
N LEU A 124 -22.82 -10.97 13.27
CA LEU A 124 -23.56 -9.72 13.01
C LEU A 124 -24.52 -9.81 11.80
N ARG A 125 -24.64 -11.00 11.19
CA ARG A 125 -25.38 -11.18 9.94
C ARG A 125 -26.87 -10.93 10.14
N GLY A 126 -27.47 -10.17 9.22
CA GLY A 126 -28.89 -9.81 9.25
C GLY A 126 -29.22 -8.70 10.26
N GLY A 127 -28.24 -8.26 11.06
CA GLY A 127 -28.43 -7.18 12.01
C GLY A 127 -28.44 -5.79 11.36
N ILE A 128 -28.93 -4.83 12.13
CA ILE A 128 -28.95 -3.41 11.80
C ILE A 128 -28.18 -2.65 12.87
N LEU A 129 -27.19 -1.85 12.44
CA LEU A 129 -26.50 -0.90 13.29
C LEU A 129 -27.44 0.26 13.62
N ILE A 130 -27.72 0.45 14.91
CA ILE A 130 -28.40 1.64 15.41
C ILE A 130 -27.47 2.84 15.27
N MET A 131 -28.05 4.01 15.00
CA MET A 131 -27.33 5.28 14.90
C MET A 131 -26.30 5.45 16.01
N ALA A 132 -25.04 5.56 15.61
CA ALA A 132 -23.91 5.71 16.51
C ALA A 132 -22.96 6.82 16.03
N PRO A 133 -22.39 7.62 16.94
CA PRO A 133 -21.43 8.66 16.58
C PRO A 133 -20.04 8.07 16.30
N LEU A 134 -19.44 8.53 15.21
CA LEU A 134 -18.04 8.28 14.84
C LEU A 134 -17.20 9.50 15.20
N ARG A 135 -16.18 9.29 16.02
CA ARG A 135 -15.35 10.33 16.62
C ARG A 135 -13.91 10.25 16.15
N GLY A 136 -13.29 11.42 16.01
CA GLY A 136 -11.85 11.52 15.81
C GLY A 136 -11.07 11.37 17.13
N PRO A 137 -9.73 11.36 17.07
CA PRO A 137 -8.86 11.31 18.24
C PRO A 137 -9.07 12.48 19.24
N ASP A 138 -9.59 13.61 18.75
CA ASP A 138 -9.97 14.79 19.52
C ASP A 138 -11.30 14.65 20.27
N ARG A 139 -11.96 13.48 20.17
CA ARG A 139 -13.26 13.13 20.76
C ARG A 139 -14.46 13.90 20.17
N LEU A 140 -14.26 14.67 19.10
CA LEU A 140 -15.36 15.34 18.39
C LEU A 140 -16.06 14.36 17.46
N VAL A 141 -17.37 14.53 17.28
CA VAL A 141 -18.15 13.74 16.32
C VAL A 141 -17.97 14.31 14.93
N TYR A 142 -17.52 13.47 14.01
CA TYR A 142 -17.31 13.82 12.60
C TYR A 142 -18.35 13.20 11.67
N ALA A 143 -18.87 12.03 12.02
CA ALA A 143 -19.91 11.37 11.26
C ALA A 143 -20.89 10.64 12.17
N LEU A 144 -22.11 10.39 11.67
CA LEU A 144 -23.13 9.56 12.31
C LEU A 144 -23.39 8.33 11.45
N GLY A 145 -23.20 7.15 12.01
CA GLY A 145 -23.29 5.87 11.33
C GLY A 145 -24.52 5.07 11.67
N GLN A 146 -25.24 4.56 10.68
CA GLN A 146 -26.37 3.63 10.85
C GLN A 146 -26.57 2.77 9.60
N GLY A 147 -27.26 1.64 9.75
CA GLY A 147 -27.74 0.87 8.60
C GLY A 147 -27.58 -0.64 8.72
N PRO A 148 -28.01 -1.39 7.70
CA PRO A 148 -27.96 -2.85 7.71
C PRO A 148 -26.52 -3.35 7.58
N ILE A 149 -26.17 -4.38 8.36
CA ILE A 149 -24.87 -5.04 8.26
C ILE A 149 -24.83 -5.91 7.00
N SER A 150 -23.80 -5.70 6.18
CA SER A 150 -23.54 -6.41 4.92
C SER A 150 -22.11 -6.97 4.90
N GLY A 151 -21.77 -7.71 3.84
CA GLY A 151 -20.39 -8.20 3.62
C GLY A 151 -19.98 -9.44 4.42
N ILE A 152 -20.93 -10.11 5.09
CA ILE A 152 -20.70 -11.37 5.82
C ILE A 152 -21.13 -12.55 4.94
N PRO A 153 -20.21 -13.41 4.46
CA PRO A 153 -20.56 -14.56 3.63
C PRO A 153 -21.45 -15.59 4.37
N LYS A 154 -22.30 -16.31 3.63
CA LYS A 154 -23.10 -17.42 4.17
C LYS A 154 -22.20 -18.61 4.53
N GLY A 155 -22.53 -19.36 5.58
CA GLY A 155 -21.78 -20.55 6.02
C GLY A 155 -20.60 -20.27 6.95
N ILE A 156 -20.45 -19.03 7.39
CA ILE A 156 -19.37 -18.58 8.28
C ILE A 156 -19.99 -18.26 9.64
N SER A 157 -19.49 -18.93 10.68
CA SER A 157 -19.84 -18.75 12.10
C SER A 157 -18.54 -18.80 12.90
N ARG A 158 -18.54 -18.22 14.12
CA ARG A 158 -17.41 -18.31 15.04
C ARG A 158 -17.10 -19.79 15.33
N VAL A 159 -15.81 -20.14 15.33
CA VAL A 159 -15.28 -21.51 15.52
C VAL A 159 -15.83 -22.19 16.78
N ASP A 160 -16.12 -21.41 17.83
CA ASP A 160 -16.62 -21.90 19.11
C ASP A 160 -18.10 -22.33 19.10
N ALA A 161 -18.83 -22.10 17.99
CA ALA A 161 -20.26 -22.38 17.86
C ALA A 161 -20.58 -23.56 16.90
N LEU A 162 -19.58 -24.24 16.35
CA LEU A 162 -19.75 -25.39 15.46
C LEU A 162 -19.32 -26.68 16.17
N PRO A 163 -20.03 -27.81 16.01
CA PRO A 163 -19.56 -29.12 16.44
C PRO A 163 -18.18 -29.43 15.83
N GLU A 164 -17.29 -30.09 16.57
CA GLU A 164 -15.92 -30.41 16.12
C GLU A 164 -15.89 -31.11 14.75
N GLU A 165 -16.91 -31.91 14.44
CA GLU A 165 -17.07 -32.65 13.19
C GLU A 165 -17.28 -31.74 11.96
N GLU A 166 -17.92 -30.58 12.12
CA GLU A 166 -18.20 -29.64 11.02
C GLU A 166 -17.02 -28.67 10.80
N LEU A 167 -16.20 -28.46 11.84
CA LEU A 167 -14.99 -27.67 11.78
C LEU A 167 -13.90 -28.32 10.91
N ALA A 168 -13.86 -29.67 10.86
CA ALA A 168 -12.88 -30.43 10.10
C ALA A 168 -13.11 -30.37 8.57
N ASN A 169 -14.35 -30.09 8.12
CA ASN A 169 -14.73 -30.09 6.70
C ASN A 169 -14.73 -28.69 6.06
N LEU A 170 -14.39 -27.64 6.80
CA LEU A 170 -14.36 -26.29 6.24
C LEU A 170 -13.10 -26.07 5.36
N PRO A 171 -13.25 -25.52 4.15
CA PRO A 171 -12.13 -25.17 3.29
C PRO A 171 -11.13 -24.25 4.01
N ILE A 172 -9.83 -24.51 3.82
CA ILE A 172 -8.74 -23.66 4.32
C ILE A 172 -8.90 -22.26 3.70
N GLY A 173 -9.35 -21.29 4.51
CA GLY A 173 -9.70 -19.92 4.06
C GLY A 173 -11.08 -19.43 4.54
N SER A 174 -11.95 -20.34 4.99
CA SER A 174 -13.31 -20.04 5.48
C SER A 174 -13.35 -19.49 6.92
N ARG A 175 -12.18 -19.30 7.55
CA ARG A 175 -12.03 -18.74 8.90
C ARG A 175 -12.23 -17.21 8.94
N MET A 176 -13.05 -16.65 8.05
CA MET A 176 -13.49 -15.27 8.27
C MET A 176 -14.32 -15.27 9.55
N VAL A 177 -14.10 -14.30 10.43
CA VAL A 177 -14.87 -14.25 11.67
C VAL A 177 -16.21 -13.62 11.30
N ALA A 178 -17.32 -14.34 11.49
CA ALA A 178 -18.68 -13.84 11.24
C ALA A 178 -19.07 -12.62 12.11
N SER A 179 -18.13 -12.14 12.92
CA SER A 179 -18.18 -10.99 13.81
C SER A 179 -17.76 -9.66 13.16
N VAL A 180 -17.29 -9.65 11.92
CA VAL A 180 -16.96 -8.42 11.19
C VAL A 180 -17.87 -8.26 9.98
N GLY A 181 -18.54 -7.11 9.89
CA GLY A 181 -19.37 -6.73 8.75
C GLY A 181 -19.11 -5.29 8.32
N GLN A 182 -19.78 -4.86 7.26
CA GLN A 182 -19.67 -3.51 6.71
C GLN A 182 -21.04 -2.87 6.55
N VAL A 183 -21.12 -1.56 6.73
CA VAL A 183 -22.27 -0.74 6.39
C VAL A 183 -21.85 0.23 5.30
N PHE A 184 -22.18 -0.10 4.05
CA PHE A 184 -21.85 0.71 2.89
C PHE A 184 -22.67 2.01 2.88
N GLY A 185 -21.99 3.15 2.78
CA GLY A 185 -22.57 4.48 2.81
C GLY A 185 -23.42 4.78 4.05
N GLY A 186 -23.22 4.04 5.15
CA GLY A 186 -24.04 4.14 6.35
C GLY A 186 -23.70 5.32 7.26
N ALA A 187 -22.50 5.90 7.11
CA ALA A 187 -22.09 7.07 7.86
C ALA A 187 -22.33 8.35 7.06
N ILE A 188 -22.92 9.37 7.69
CA ILE A 188 -23.08 10.70 7.11
C ILE A 188 -22.11 11.65 7.82
N VAL A 189 -21.33 12.40 7.05
CA VAL A 189 -20.40 13.41 7.58
C VAL A 189 -21.19 14.58 8.13
N GLU A 190 -21.00 14.87 9.41
CA GLU A 190 -21.60 16.01 10.12
C GLU A 190 -20.63 17.18 10.24
N ARG A 191 -19.32 16.90 10.38
CA ARG A 191 -18.29 17.91 10.59
C ARG A 191 -17.18 17.79 9.56
N GLU A 192 -16.88 18.90 8.91
CA GLU A 192 -15.77 19.00 7.96
C GLU A 192 -14.46 19.28 8.69
N ILE A 193 -13.35 18.79 8.12
CA ILE A 193 -12.00 19.20 8.51
C ILE A 193 -11.62 20.39 7.63
N ILE A 194 -11.63 21.58 8.21
CA ILE A 194 -11.36 22.82 7.47
C ILE A 194 -9.85 22.97 7.25
N LEU A 195 -9.42 22.81 5.99
CA LEU A 195 -8.09 23.22 5.55
C LEU A 195 -8.21 24.51 4.75
N ASN A 196 -7.89 25.66 5.36
CA ASN A 196 -7.87 26.93 4.63
C ASN A 196 -6.61 27.00 3.77
N LEU A 197 -6.76 26.74 2.47
CA LEU A 197 -5.70 26.78 1.47
C LEU A 197 -5.50 28.18 0.89
N ASN A 198 -6.62 28.87 0.58
CA ASN A 198 -6.62 30.12 -0.17
C ASN A 198 -6.03 31.32 0.60
N SER A 199 -5.90 31.22 1.93
CA SER A 199 -5.30 32.26 2.76
C SER A 199 -3.80 32.06 3.01
N ARG A 200 -3.18 31.01 2.46
CA ARG A 200 -1.78 30.67 2.76
C ARG A 200 -0.84 31.26 1.71
N ALA A 201 0.15 32.01 2.17
CA ALA A 201 1.26 32.46 1.32
C ALA A 201 2.22 31.31 0.94
N ARG A 202 2.19 30.19 1.68
CA ARG A 202 3.08 29.04 1.51
C ARG A 202 2.31 27.74 1.63
N LEU A 203 2.58 26.83 0.71
CA LEU A 203 2.11 25.45 0.69
C LEU A 203 3.27 24.51 0.99
N TYR A 204 2.93 23.34 1.48
CA TYR A 204 3.91 22.29 1.73
C TYR A 204 3.41 21.03 1.03
N MET A 205 4.25 20.46 0.17
CA MET A 205 4.02 19.18 -0.49
C MET A 205 4.85 18.13 0.25
N ASN A 206 4.19 17.08 0.71
CA ASN A 206 4.84 15.95 1.38
C ASN A 206 4.98 14.78 0.40
N LEU A 207 6.19 14.25 0.21
CA LEU A 207 6.43 13.06 -0.60
C LEU A 207 5.88 11.81 0.11
N HIS A 208 5.30 10.89 -0.66
CA HIS A 208 4.84 9.58 -0.17
C HIS A 208 5.99 8.70 0.31
N SER A 209 7.15 8.80 -0.34
CA SER A 209 8.38 8.14 0.03
C SER A 209 9.48 9.20 0.20
N PRO A 210 10.00 9.43 1.42
CA PRO A 210 11.05 10.41 1.65
C PRO A 210 12.32 10.08 0.85
N ASP A 211 12.78 11.01 0.03
CA ASP A 211 14.01 10.90 -0.76
C ASP A 211 14.54 12.29 -1.13
N PHE A 212 15.81 12.56 -0.80
CA PHE A 212 16.45 13.87 -1.02
C PHE A 212 16.54 14.22 -2.51
N THR A 213 16.83 13.23 -3.36
CA THR A 213 16.98 13.46 -4.80
C THR A 213 15.66 13.86 -5.43
N THR A 214 14.57 13.16 -5.07
CA THR A 214 13.21 13.40 -5.53
C THR A 214 12.68 14.74 -5.02
N ALA A 215 12.87 15.05 -3.74
CA ALA A 215 12.47 16.34 -3.18
C ALA A 215 13.20 17.51 -3.88
N PHE A 216 14.51 17.37 -4.12
CA PHE A 216 15.28 18.38 -4.85
C PHE A 216 14.83 18.52 -6.31
N ARG A 217 14.60 17.42 -7.03
CA ARG A 217 14.08 17.44 -8.41
C ARG A 217 12.70 18.08 -8.48
N LEU A 218 11.82 17.79 -7.51
CA LEU A 218 10.48 18.39 -7.43
C LEU A 218 10.56 19.90 -7.22
N ALA A 219 11.37 20.36 -6.27
CA ALA A 219 11.58 21.79 -6.05
C ALA A 219 12.14 22.48 -7.31
N LYS A 220 13.09 21.85 -8.00
CA LYS A 220 13.64 22.37 -9.26
C LYS A 220 12.58 22.45 -10.37
N LEU A 221 11.77 21.41 -10.53
CA LEU A 221 10.69 21.33 -11.51
C LEU A 221 9.64 22.43 -11.27
N ILE A 222 9.25 22.65 -10.01
CA ILE A 222 8.31 23.72 -9.66
C ILE A 222 8.92 25.10 -9.95
N ASN A 223 10.18 25.34 -9.59
CA ASN A 223 10.86 26.61 -9.90
C ASN A 223 10.96 26.90 -11.40
N GLN A 224 11.11 25.85 -12.24
CA GLN A 224 11.17 26.01 -13.69
C GLN A 224 9.83 26.46 -14.28
N ASN A 225 8.71 26.06 -13.67
CA ASN A 225 7.36 26.33 -14.19
C ASN A 225 6.71 27.58 -13.56
N LEU A 226 6.99 27.86 -12.28
CA LEU A 226 6.38 28.99 -11.55
C LEU A 226 7.29 30.21 -11.42
N GLY A 227 8.58 30.07 -11.76
CA GLY A 227 9.58 31.13 -11.63
C GLY A 227 10.55 30.92 -10.49
N PHE A 228 11.63 31.71 -10.50
CA PHE A 228 12.76 31.55 -9.58
C PHE A 228 12.34 31.73 -8.12
N ARG A 229 12.79 30.81 -7.25
CA ARG A 229 12.49 30.76 -5.80
C ARG A 229 11.03 30.50 -5.42
N SER A 230 10.22 29.98 -6.33
CA SER A 230 8.85 29.54 -6.04
C SER A 230 8.80 28.27 -5.18
N ALA A 231 9.84 27.43 -5.18
CA ALA A 231 9.87 26.22 -4.36
C ALA A 231 11.25 25.90 -3.77
N ARG A 232 11.27 25.23 -2.61
CA ARG A 232 12.48 24.78 -1.93
C ARG A 232 12.25 23.42 -1.26
N ALA A 233 13.16 22.47 -1.46
CA ALA A 233 13.19 21.25 -0.66
C ALA A 233 13.66 21.60 0.76
N GLN A 234 12.80 21.39 1.77
CA GLN A 234 13.12 21.64 3.16
C GLN A 234 13.88 20.47 3.78
N ASP A 235 13.45 19.25 3.44
CA ASP A 235 14.03 17.97 3.87
C ASP A 235 13.73 16.88 2.82
N ALA A 236 14.04 15.61 3.09
CA ALA A 236 13.80 14.49 2.16
C ALA A 236 12.31 14.24 1.86
N GLY A 237 11.40 14.67 2.74
CA GLY A 237 9.97 14.42 2.62
C GLY A 237 9.14 15.67 2.30
N THR A 238 9.69 16.87 2.43
CA THR A 238 8.92 18.12 2.35
C THR A 238 9.49 19.07 1.30
N VAL A 239 8.63 19.52 0.39
CA VAL A 239 8.89 20.64 -0.52
C VAL A 239 7.97 21.80 -0.16
N GLU A 240 8.57 22.93 0.21
CA GLU A 240 7.87 24.20 0.43
C GLU A 240 7.66 24.90 -0.92
N VAL A 241 6.44 25.40 -1.14
CA VAL A 241 6.05 26.14 -2.35
C VAL A 241 5.48 27.49 -1.93
N SER A 242 6.08 28.57 -2.39
CA SER A 242 5.54 29.93 -2.22
C SER A 242 4.43 30.14 -3.24
N VAL A 243 3.29 30.67 -2.79
CA VAL A 243 2.15 30.96 -3.67
C VAL A 243 2.42 32.28 -4.40
N PRO A 244 2.54 32.30 -5.74
CA PRO A 244 2.69 33.55 -6.48
C PRO A 244 1.44 34.42 -6.37
N ASP A 245 1.60 35.74 -6.53
CA ASP A 245 0.48 36.69 -6.40
C ASP A 245 -0.68 36.38 -7.36
N SER A 246 -0.39 35.83 -8.54
CA SER A 246 -1.39 35.40 -9.53
C SER A 246 -2.30 34.26 -9.04
N TYR A 247 -1.85 33.49 -8.05
CA TYR A 247 -2.58 32.36 -7.48
C TYR A 247 -3.11 32.63 -6.06
N LEU A 248 -2.92 33.84 -5.52
CA LEU A 248 -3.53 34.24 -4.25
C LEU A 248 -5.05 34.19 -4.36
N GLY A 249 -5.70 33.45 -3.46
CA GLY A 249 -7.14 33.19 -3.54
C GLY A 249 -7.55 32.07 -4.50
N ASN A 250 -6.67 31.64 -5.42
CA ASN A 250 -6.89 30.51 -6.33
C ASN A 250 -5.84 29.39 -6.14
N THR A 251 -5.61 29.02 -4.88
CA THR A 251 -4.58 28.04 -4.51
C THR A 251 -4.90 26.64 -5.02
N VAL A 252 -6.19 26.33 -5.26
CA VAL A 252 -6.61 25.05 -5.85
C VAL A 252 -6.08 24.90 -7.28
N GLU A 253 -6.12 25.97 -8.09
CA GLU A 253 -5.55 25.97 -9.44
C GLU A 253 -4.04 25.72 -9.41
N LEU A 254 -3.32 26.37 -8.48
CA LEU A 254 -1.88 26.17 -8.29
C LEU A 254 -1.55 24.72 -7.92
N VAL A 255 -2.28 24.14 -6.96
CA VAL A 255 -2.07 22.75 -6.54
C VAL A 255 -2.33 21.80 -7.70
N SER A 256 -3.43 21.99 -8.43
CA SER A 256 -3.76 21.18 -9.60
C SER A 256 -2.70 21.29 -10.70
N PHE A 257 -2.16 22.49 -10.93
CA PHE A 257 -1.07 22.70 -11.87
C PHE A 257 0.18 21.90 -11.46
N ILE A 258 0.60 22.01 -10.18
CA ILE A 258 1.77 21.30 -9.66
C ILE A 258 1.56 19.78 -9.71
N GLU A 259 0.39 19.28 -9.34
CA GLU A 259 0.04 17.86 -9.33
C GLU A 259 0.11 17.20 -10.71
N ASN A 260 -0.14 17.97 -11.77
CA ASN A 260 -0.07 17.51 -13.16
C ASN A 260 1.35 17.59 -13.76
N LEU A 261 2.32 18.19 -13.07
CA LEU A 261 3.71 18.16 -13.53
C LEU A 261 4.24 16.73 -13.52
N GLU A 262 5.12 16.42 -14.46
CA GLU A 262 5.75 15.11 -14.57
C GLU A 262 7.16 15.15 -13.98
N ILE A 263 7.46 14.19 -13.10
CA ILE A 263 8.74 14.03 -12.44
C ILE A 263 9.24 12.60 -12.60
N THR A 264 10.55 12.43 -12.72
CA THR A 264 11.20 11.12 -12.59
C THR A 264 11.67 10.96 -11.14
N PRO A 265 10.87 10.29 -10.28
CA PRO A 265 11.27 10.02 -8.91
C PRO A 265 12.51 9.12 -8.87
N ASP A 266 13.29 9.28 -7.81
CA ASP A 266 14.33 8.33 -7.46
C ASP A 266 13.71 7.33 -6.46
N HIS A 267 13.67 6.06 -6.84
CA HIS A 267 13.13 5.00 -6.00
C HIS A 267 14.25 4.04 -5.65
N THR A 268 14.43 3.76 -4.36
CA THR A 268 15.21 2.60 -3.95
C THR A 268 14.51 1.34 -4.46
N ALA A 269 15.26 0.46 -5.12
CA ALA A 269 14.71 -0.81 -5.60
C ALA A 269 14.08 -1.59 -4.44
N LYS A 270 12.94 -2.22 -4.65
CA LYS A 270 12.22 -3.00 -3.61
C LYS A 270 11.95 -4.42 -4.10
N VAL A 271 12.06 -5.37 -3.18
CA VAL A 271 11.73 -6.78 -3.40
C VAL A 271 10.68 -7.16 -2.37
N VAL A 272 9.47 -7.48 -2.83
CA VAL A 272 8.34 -7.90 -1.99
C VAL A 272 8.16 -9.40 -2.14
N LEU A 273 8.06 -10.10 -1.01
CA LEU A 273 7.93 -11.55 -0.96
C LEU A 273 6.73 -11.93 -0.09
N ASP A 274 5.81 -12.70 -0.64
CA ASP A 274 4.64 -13.20 0.09
C ASP A 274 4.92 -14.64 0.56
N GLU A 275 5.00 -14.85 1.88
CA GLU A 275 5.41 -16.15 2.46
C GLU A 275 4.36 -17.24 2.22
N ARG A 276 3.09 -16.86 2.05
CA ARG A 276 1.97 -17.80 1.90
C ARG A 276 1.79 -18.26 0.46
N SER A 277 1.93 -17.35 -0.50
CA SER A 277 1.77 -17.63 -1.93
C SER A 277 3.09 -17.96 -2.63
N GLY A 278 4.23 -17.64 -2.01
CA GLY A 278 5.54 -17.78 -2.64
C GLY A 278 5.79 -16.77 -3.75
N THR A 279 4.97 -15.72 -3.87
CA THR A 279 5.08 -14.73 -4.95
C THR A 279 6.21 -13.74 -4.66
N VAL A 280 7.08 -13.53 -5.66
CA VAL A 280 8.19 -12.55 -5.62
C VAL A 280 7.86 -11.40 -6.57
N VAL A 281 7.80 -10.17 -6.05
CA VAL A 281 7.59 -8.96 -6.84
C VAL A 281 8.81 -8.05 -6.71
N MET A 282 9.35 -7.61 -7.85
CA MET A 282 10.50 -6.72 -7.91
C MET A 282 10.08 -5.35 -8.46
N GLY A 283 10.40 -4.29 -7.74
CA GLY A 283 10.21 -2.90 -8.16
C GLY A 283 11.55 -2.20 -8.35
N GLY A 284 11.72 -1.54 -9.50
CA GLY A 284 12.95 -0.82 -9.85
C GLY A 284 14.12 -1.73 -10.25
N SER A 285 15.32 -1.16 -10.35
CA SER A 285 16.53 -1.89 -10.77
C SER A 285 17.24 -2.52 -9.56
N VAL A 286 16.88 -3.76 -9.24
CA VAL A 286 17.50 -4.54 -8.14
C VAL A 286 18.86 -5.06 -8.57
N ARG A 287 19.93 -4.68 -7.86
CA ARG A 287 21.29 -5.18 -8.11
C ARG A 287 21.78 -6.04 -6.97
N ILE A 288 22.52 -7.10 -7.32
CA ILE A 288 23.15 -8.00 -6.35
C ILE A 288 24.65 -7.98 -6.56
N SER A 289 25.40 -7.61 -5.51
CA SER A 289 26.84 -7.70 -5.48
C SER A 289 27.29 -9.17 -5.55
N PRO A 290 28.51 -9.44 -6.05
CA PRO A 290 29.14 -10.75 -5.97
C PRO A 290 29.06 -11.32 -4.56
N ILE A 291 28.43 -12.48 -4.42
CA ILE A 291 28.30 -13.20 -3.15
C ILE A 291 28.33 -14.70 -3.41
N ALA A 292 28.91 -15.43 -2.47
CA ALA A 292 28.84 -16.88 -2.42
C ALA A 292 27.86 -17.30 -1.31
N ILE A 293 26.91 -18.16 -1.63
CA ILE A 293 25.88 -18.63 -0.69
C ILE A 293 25.92 -20.15 -0.69
N SER A 294 26.04 -20.76 0.49
CA SER A 294 25.97 -22.21 0.67
C SER A 294 24.82 -22.53 1.62
N GLN A 295 23.76 -23.16 1.12
CA GLN A 295 22.60 -23.54 1.94
C GLN A 295 21.99 -24.86 1.45
N ASN A 296 21.77 -25.81 2.37
CA ASN A 296 21.22 -27.16 2.11
C ASN A 296 21.89 -27.90 0.94
N GLY A 297 23.22 -27.80 0.81
CA GLY A 297 24.00 -28.45 -0.26
C GLY A 297 24.08 -27.67 -1.58
N LEU A 298 23.41 -26.51 -1.71
CA LEU A 298 23.54 -25.63 -2.88
C LEU A 298 24.61 -24.56 -2.68
N ASN A 299 25.61 -24.52 -3.57
CA ASN A 299 26.68 -23.55 -3.59
C ASN A 299 26.49 -22.56 -4.77
N ILE A 300 26.05 -21.34 -4.50
CA ILE A 300 25.84 -20.32 -5.53
C ILE A 300 26.98 -19.33 -5.47
N GLN A 301 27.66 -19.07 -6.58
CA GLN A 301 28.74 -18.08 -6.66
C GLN A 301 28.44 -17.05 -7.75
N VAL A 302 28.25 -15.80 -7.35
CA VAL A 302 28.13 -14.66 -8.27
C VAL A 302 29.51 -14.01 -8.41
N LYS A 303 30.12 -14.03 -9.60
CA LYS A 303 31.43 -13.39 -9.89
C LYS A 303 31.27 -12.21 -10.83
N VAL A 304 32.02 -11.12 -10.62
CA VAL A 304 32.10 -9.99 -11.57
C VAL A 304 32.70 -10.48 -12.90
N PRO A 305 32.21 -10.06 -14.09
CA PRO A 305 32.86 -10.43 -15.34
C PRO A 305 34.24 -9.77 -15.39
N THR A 306 35.30 -10.56 -15.34
CA THR A 306 36.64 -10.10 -15.74
C THR A 306 36.64 -9.90 -17.26
N PRO A 307 37.10 -8.75 -17.78
CA PRO A 307 37.23 -8.57 -19.22
C PRO A 307 38.22 -9.62 -19.77
N ASN A 308 37.78 -10.45 -20.71
CA ASN A 308 38.67 -11.37 -21.43
C ASN A 308 39.72 -10.54 -22.19
N THR A 309 40.94 -10.48 -21.67
CA THR A 309 42.12 -10.16 -22.48
C THR A 309 42.46 -11.40 -23.31
N GLN A 310 42.52 -11.19 -24.62
CA GLN A 310 42.62 -12.20 -25.67
C GLN A 310 43.86 -13.11 -25.56
N GLY A 311 43.69 -14.34 -26.06
CA GLY A 311 44.78 -15.12 -26.67
C GLY A 311 45.08 -16.42 -25.96
N GLU A 312 44.39 -17.50 -26.36
CA GLU A 312 45.01 -18.73 -26.91
C GLU A 312 43.96 -19.84 -26.99
N GLN A 313 43.80 -20.37 -28.20
CA GLN A 313 43.11 -21.64 -28.45
C GLN A 313 43.96 -22.76 -27.87
N GLY A 314 43.42 -23.53 -26.93
CA GLY A 314 44.10 -24.70 -26.39
C GLY A 314 43.18 -25.58 -25.57
N ALA A 315 42.72 -26.67 -26.20
CA ALA A 315 42.20 -27.91 -25.62
C ALA A 315 41.12 -27.83 -24.53
N LEU A 316 39.89 -28.18 -24.91
CA LEU A 316 38.90 -28.74 -23.99
C LEU A 316 39.42 -30.11 -23.52
N ASN A 317 40.03 -30.15 -22.33
CA ASN A 317 40.18 -31.41 -21.61
C ASN A 317 38.88 -31.66 -20.85
N GLU A 318 38.13 -32.67 -21.29
CA GLU A 318 37.10 -33.32 -20.49
C GLU A 318 37.78 -33.91 -19.25
N GLY A 319 37.51 -33.32 -18.09
CA GLY A 319 37.98 -33.78 -16.79
C GLY A 319 36.87 -33.58 -15.76
N GLU A 320 36.28 -34.70 -15.37
CA GLU A 320 35.46 -34.91 -14.16
C GLU A 320 34.35 -33.90 -13.86
N ILE A 321 33.16 -34.24 -14.33
CA ILE A 321 31.91 -33.85 -13.67
C ILE A 321 31.90 -34.56 -12.31
N LEU A 322 32.28 -33.84 -11.27
CA LEU A 322 31.99 -34.22 -9.89
C LEU A 322 31.03 -33.18 -9.27
N ASP A 323 29.81 -33.68 -9.12
CA ASP A 323 28.87 -33.43 -8.05
C ASP A 323 28.09 -32.11 -7.97
N ALA A 324 26.93 -32.28 -7.35
CA ALA A 324 25.77 -31.42 -7.40
C ALA A 324 26.01 -29.91 -7.11
N SER A 325 25.13 -29.11 -7.71
CA SER A 325 24.66 -27.82 -7.20
C SER A 325 25.66 -26.66 -7.11
N VAL A 326 26.29 -26.33 -8.24
CA VAL A 326 26.92 -25.00 -8.45
C VAL A 326 26.32 -24.31 -9.68
N PHE A 327 25.54 -23.24 -9.46
CA PHE A 327 25.04 -22.39 -10.55
C PHE A 327 25.93 -21.14 -10.67
N MET A 328 26.60 -21.00 -11.81
CA MET A 328 27.43 -19.84 -12.13
C MET A 328 26.55 -18.71 -12.70
N LEU A 329 26.52 -17.57 -12.02
CA LEU A 329 25.87 -16.35 -12.50
C LEU A 329 26.93 -15.35 -12.99
N LYS A 330 26.76 -14.87 -14.23
CA LYS A 330 27.64 -13.83 -14.81
C LYS A 330 27.34 -12.51 -14.08
N GLY A 331 28.36 -11.87 -13.54
CA GLY A 331 28.19 -10.70 -12.66
C GLY A 331 27.47 -9.54 -13.35
N GLY A 332 26.72 -8.79 -12.53
CA GLY A 332 25.66 -7.89 -13.00
C GLY A 332 24.28 -8.55 -13.07
N ALA A 333 24.15 -9.80 -12.61
CA ALA A 333 22.90 -10.55 -12.59
C ALA A 333 21.77 -9.75 -11.90
N ASP A 334 20.72 -9.47 -12.66
CA ASP A 334 19.43 -9.05 -12.10
C ASP A 334 18.94 -10.16 -11.15
N LEU A 335 18.33 -9.78 -10.03
CA LEU A 335 17.66 -10.73 -9.12
C LEU A 335 16.72 -11.71 -9.86
N LYS A 336 16.20 -11.29 -11.02
CA LYS A 336 15.45 -12.12 -11.97
C LYS A 336 16.16 -13.41 -12.35
N GLU A 337 17.48 -13.41 -12.54
CA GLU A 337 18.25 -14.59 -12.89
C GLU A 337 18.37 -15.58 -11.72
N ILE A 338 18.50 -15.07 -10.49
CA ILE A 338 18.50 -15.88 -9.27
C ILE A 338 17.13 -16.54 -9.06
N VAL A 339 16.06 -15.76 -9.15
CA VAL A 339 14.68 -16.26 -8.99
C VAL A 339 14.36 -17.30 -10.07
N ASN A 340 14.74 -17.05 -11.32
CA ASN A 340 14.55 -18.00 -12.41
C ASN A 340 15.39 -19.27 -12.23
N GLY A 341 16.62 -19.16 -11.71
CA GLY A 341 17.46 -20.31 -11.38
C GLY A 341 16.84 -21.16 -10.26
N PHE A 342 16.35 -20.52 -9.20
CA PHE A 342 15.66 -21.18 -8.08
C PHE A 342 14.37 -21.88 -8.53
N ASN A 343 13.54 -21.19 -9.31
CA ASN A 343 12.29 -21.76 -9.83
C ASN A 343 12.53 -22.99 -10.73
N LYS A 344 13.64 -23.01 -11.48
CA LYS A 344 14.02 -24.15 -12.34
C LYS A 344 14.49 -25.38 -11.56
N ILE A 345 15.01 -25.19 -10.35
CA ILE A 345 15.52 -26.26 -9.48
C ILE A 345 14.40 -26.84 -8.58
N GLY A 346 13.19 -26.25 -8.62
CA GLY A 346 12.06 -26.68 -7.78
C GLY A 346 12.26 -26.38 -6.29
N ALA A 347 13.14 -25.41 -5.98
CA ALA A 347 13.38 -24.98 -4.61
C ALA A 347 12.12 -24.40 -3.97
N SER A 348 11.95 -24.62 -2.66
CA SER A 348 10.76 -24.13 -1.97
C SER A 348 10.79 -22.61 -1.84
N SER A 349 9.63 -21.96 -1.84
CA SER A 349 9.54 -20.51 -1.64
C SER A 349 10.23 -20.07 -0.35
N ARG A 350 10.21 -20.92 0.69
CA ARG A 350 10.90 -20.70 1.97
C ARG A 350 12.42 -20.60 1.81
N ASP A 351 13.02 -21.49 1.03
CA ASP A 351 14.46 -21.48 0.78
C ASP A 351 14.89 -20.19 0.06
N LEU A 352 14.08 -19.72 -0.91
CA LEU A 352 14.33 -18.45 -1.59
C LEU A 352 14.27 -17.26 -0.62
N ILE A 353 13.32 -17.26 0.33
CA ILE A 353 13.23 -16.21 1.37
C ILE A 353 14.51 -16.19 2.21
N GLU A 354 14.97 -17.34 2.66
CA GLU A 354 16.15 -17.45 3.53
C GLU A 354 17.42 -17.01 2.79
N VAL A 355 17.56 -17.38 1.52
CA VAL A 355 18.65 -16.93 0.66
C VAL A 355 18.61 -15.41 0.50
N LEU A 356 17.46 -14.81 0.18
CA LEU A 356 17.36 -13.35 0.03
C LEU A 356 17.60 -12.61 1.34
N LYS A 357 17.16 -13.15 2.48
CA LYS A 357 17.50 -12.64 3.81
C LYS A 357 19.02 -12.69 4.04
N ALA A 358 19.68 -13.79 3.71
CA ALA A 358 21.12 -13.96 3.83
C ALA A 358 21.90 -12.98 2.93
N VAL A 359 21.49 -12.82 1.66
CA VAL A 359 22.08 -11.84 0.71
C VAL A 359 21.90 -10.41 1.21
N LYS A 360 20.74 -10.08 1.78
CA LYS A 360 20.50 -8.75 2.37
C LYS A 360 21.39 -8.51 3.60
N THR A 361 21.51 -9.51 4.46
CA THR A 361 22.32 -9.45 5.69
C THR A 361 23.81 -9.32 5.37
N ALA A 362 24.26 -9.98 4.30
CA ALA A 362 25.62 -9.87 3.78
C ALA A 362 25.89 -8.55 3.04
N GLY A 363 24.91 -7.64 2.93
CA GLY A 363 25.05 -6.35 2.24
C GLY A 363 25.15 -6.46 0.72
N ALA A 364 24.90 -7.64 0.15
CA ALA A 364 24.99 -7.87 -1.29
C ALA A 364 23.71 -7.47 -2.04
N LEU A 365 22.55 -7.40 -1.37
CA LEU A 365 21.29 -6.96 -1.99
C LEU A 365 21.12 -5.43 -1.87
N HIS A 366 21.24 -4.74 -3.00
CA HIS A 366 20.99 -3.29 -3.13
C HIS A 366 19.51 -3.00 -3.41
N ALA A 367 18.65 -3.48 -2.51
CA ALA A 367 17.21 -3.23 -2.54
C ALA A 367 16.62 -3.32 -1.12
N GLU A 368 15.48 -2.70 -0.89
CA GLU A 368 14.66 -2.92 0.31
C GLU A 368 13.95 -4.28 0.19
N LEU A 369 14.10 -5.15 1.19
CA LEU A 369 13.44 -6.45 1.23
C LEU A 369 12.23 -6.37 2.16
N VAL A 370 11.02 -6.59 1.63
CA VAL A 370 9.76 -6.57 2.36
C VAL A 370 9.12 -7.95 2.31
N ILE A 371 8.70 -8.47 3.47
CA ILE A 371 8.14 -9.82 3.61
C ILE A 371 6.71 -9.70 4.14
N ARG A 372 5.76 -10.38 3.51
CA ARG A 372 4.32 -10.30 3.78
C ARG A 372 3.66 -11.64 3.97
#